data_AF-A0A8J2Y4U0-F1
#
_entry.id   AF-A0A8J2Y4U0-F1
#
_cell.length_a   1.000
_cell.length_b   1.000
_cell.length_c   1.000
_cell.angle_alpha   90.00
_cell.angle_beta   90.00
_cell.angle_gamma   90.00
#
_symmetry.space_group_name_H-M   'P 1'
#
loop_
_entity.id
_entity.type
_entity.pdbx_description
1 polymer ?
#
loop_
_entity_poly.entity_id
_entity_poly.type
_entity_poly.pdbx_seq_one_letter_code
_entity_poly.pdbx_strand_id
1 'polypeptide(L)'
;MLSKFFKSVRGFFRPPASEASQMDPHTGLAGLYLETCYRDGGLTNRERAAIDDVLVRQLGLSTDEAMTCRVKAEEIHWTNLTPIGFAMAASKGLDDVAREEVIRTMIRFVGTDNRVDAMENRLIVQTANCFGIASARVKQLRGEVGPDA
;
A
#
# COMPACT_ATOMS: atom_id res chain seq x y z
N MET A 1 -23.74 9.31 -31.35
CA MET A 1 -22.27 9.08 -31.27
C MET A 1 -21.76 9.74 -30.00
N LEU A 2 -21.51 9.00 -28.91
CA LEU A 2 -20.76 9.45 -27.70
C LEU A 2 -20.76 8.34 -26.62
N SER A 3 -19.98 7.26 -26.78
CA SER A 3 -19.77 6.28 -25.70
C SER A 3 -18.51 5.40 -25.84
N LYS A 4 -17.39 5.96 -26.30
CA LYS A 4 -16.11 5.21 -26.38
C LYS A 4 -14.91 5.91 -25.72
N PHE A 5 -15.13 6.66 -24.62
CA PHE A 5 -14.02 7.37 -23.96
C PHE A 5 -13.59 6.84 -22.58
N PHE A 6 -14.29 5.87 -21.98
CA PHE A 6 -13.96 5.37 -20.64
C PHE A 6 -13.01 4.16 -20.57
N LYS A 7 -12.30 3.82 -21.66
CA LYS A 7 -11.43 2.63 -21.68
C LYS A 7 -9.92 2.90 -21.60
N SER A 8 -9.47 4.15 -21.44
CA SER A 8 -8.06 4.50 -21.69
C SER A 8 -7.22 4.97 -20.49
N VAL A 9 -7.68 4.85 -19.24
CA VAL A 9 -6.88 5.24 -18.05
C VAL A 9 -6.40 4.02 -17.26
N ARG A 10 -6.01 2.95 -17.96
CA ARG A 10 -5.48 1.71 -17.33
C ARG A 10 -4.08 1.34 -17.83
N GLY A 11 -3.35 2.32 -18.38
CA GLY A 11 -2.22 2.08 -19.28
C GLY A 11 -0.92 2.82 -18.96
N PHE A 12 -0.70 3.35 -17.75
CA PHE A 12 0.58 3.95 -17.40
C PHE A 12 1.05 3.42 -16.05
N PHE A 13 2.21 2.77 -16.06
CA PHE A 13 2.85 2.01 -14.96
C PHE A 13 2.35 0.58 -14.78
N ARG A 14 2.76 -0.30 -15.69
CA ARG A 14 2.91 -1.73 -15.41
C ARG A 14 4.38 -1.93 -15.02
N PRO A 15 4.71 -2.25 -13.75
CA PRO A 15 6.04 -2.74 -13.40
C PRO A 15 6.40 -3.90 -14.33
N PRO A 16 7.68 -4.10 -14.67
CA PRO A 16 8.07 -5.26 -15.46
C PRO A 16 7.48 -6.51 -14.82
N ALA A 17 6.78 -7.29 -15.64
CA ALA A 17 5.93 -8.37 -15.16
C ALA A 17 6.72 -9.45 -14.40
N SER A 18 8.05 -9.48 -14.41
CA SER A 18 8.84 -10.51 -13.74
C SER A 18 8.86 -10.36 -12.21
N GLU A 19 9.25 -9.20 -11.67
CA GLU A 19 9.51 -9.09 -10.22
C GLU A 19 8.21 -8.98 -9.41
N ALA A 20 7.29 -8.10 -9.81
CA ALA A 20 6.00 -7.96 -9.12
C ALA A 20 5.12 -9.21 -9.28
N SER A 21 5.28 -10.02 -10.34
CA SER A 21 4.51 -11.26 -10.49
C SER A 21 5.04 -12.39 -9.61
N GLN A 22 6.35 -12.42 -9.36
CA GLN A 22 7.02 -13.44 -8.55
C GLN A 22 7.04 -13.11 -7.05
N MET A 23 6.87 -11.84 -6.69
CA MET A 23 6.75 -11.42 -5.30
C MET A 23 5.53 -12.04 -4.62
N ASP A 24 5.76 -12.59 -3.43
CA ASP A 24 4.69 -13.11 -2.59
C ASP A 24 3.79 -11.96 -2.07
N PRO A 25 2.46 -12.17 -1.95
CA PRO A 25 1.54 -11.09 -1.59
C PRO A 25 1.82 -10.44 -0.23
N HIS A 26 2.36 -11.18 0.74
CA HIS A 26 2.64 -10.67 2.08
C HIS A 26 3.83 -9.70 2.07
N THR A 27 4.91 -10.04 1.37
CA THR A 27 6.04 -9.13 1.09
C THR A 27 5.58 -7.93 0.26
N GLY A 28 4.66 -8.15 -0.70
CA GLY A 28 3.99 -7.08 -1.44
C GLY A 28 3.32 -6.05 -0.53
N LEU A 29 2.55 -6.53 0.45
CA LEU A 29 1.85 -5.67 1.40
C LEU A 29 2.83 -4.98 2.36
N ALA A 30 3.83 -5.70 2.85
CA ALA A 30 4.86 -5.14 3.73
C ALA A 30 5.62 -3.99 3.05
N GLY A 31 5.98 -4.15 1.77
CA GLY A 31 6.66 -3.10 1.00
C GLY A 31 5.77 -1.89 0.72
N LEU A 32 4.46 -2.10 0.54
CA LEU A 32 3.52 -0.99 0.41
C LEU A 32 3.44 -0.16 1.70
N TYR A 33 3.44 -0.79 2.86
CA TYR A 33 3.46 -0.08 4.15
C TYR A 33 4.78 0.60 4.43
N LEU A 34 5.89 -0.03 4.05
CA LEU A 34 7.19 0.60 4.06
C LEU A 34 7.18 1.89 3.24
N GLU A 35 6.73 1.84 1.98
CA GLU A 35 6.63 3.03 1.10
C GLU A 35 5.72 4.12 1.67
N THR A 36 4.71 3.73 2.45
CA THR A 36 3.81 4.68 3.10
C THR A 36 4.46 5.38 4.28
N CYS A 37 5.33 4.68 5.02
CA CYS A 37 6.02 5.22 6.20
C CYS A 37 7.39 5.82 5.87
N TYR A 38 7.95 5.53 4.69
CA TYR A 38 9.29 5.97 4.31
C TYR A 38 9.33 7.48 4.09
N ARG A 39 9.98 8.19 5.00
CA ARG A 39 10.06 9.66 5.03
C ARG A 39 11.50 10.09 5.25
N ASP A 40 11.87 11.26 4.71
CA ASP A 40 13.17 11.90 4.95
C ASP A 40 14.40 11.00 4.75
N GLY A 41 14.31 10.02 3.84
CA GLY A 41 15.40 9.11 3.50
C GLY A 41 15.55 7.92 4.45
N GLY A 42 14.54 7.60 5.27
CA GLY A 42 14.61 6.42 6.13
C GLY A 42 13.30 5.96 6.74
N LEU A 43 13.44 4.89 7.54
CA LEU A 43 12.37 4.30 8.34
C LEU A 43 12.90 4.15 9.76
N THR A 44 12.13 4.56 10.76
CA THR A 44 12.49 4.43 12.18
C THR A 44 12.18 3.03 12.71
N ASN A 45 12.78 2.64 13.84
CA ASN A 45 12.45 1.37 14.50
C ASN A 45 10.98 1.32 14.97
N ARG A 46 10.39 2.48 15.29
CA ARG A 46 8.98 2.58 15.66
C ARG A 46 8.07 2.27 14.49
N GLU A 47 8.37 2.80 13.30
CA GLU A 47 7.60 2.52 12.08
C GLU A 47 7.75 1.06 11.65
N ARG A 48 8.97 0.49 11.73
CA ARG A 48 9.19 -0.95 11.50
C ARG A 48 8.29 -1.81 12.39
N ALA A 49 8.28 -1.53 13.70
CA ALA A 49 7.44 -2.26 14.64
C ALA A 49 5.94 -2.06 14.37
N ALA A 50 5.52 -0.86 13.96
CA ALA A 50 4.13 -0.60 13.59
C ALA A 50 3.70 -1.36 12.33
N ILE A 51 4.59 -1.47 11.33
CA ILE A 51 4.36 -2.29 10.14
C ILE A 51 4.23 -3.78 10.55
N ASP A 52 5.15 -4.28 11.36
CA ASP A 52 5.14 -5.68 11.80
C ASP A 52 3.83 -6.02 12.57
N ASP A 53 3.39 -5.16 13.49
CA ASP A 53 2.14 -5.32 14.25
C ASP A 53 0.89 -5.30 13.35
N VAL A 54 0.85 -4.42 12.34
CA VAL A 54 -0.24 -4.38 11.36
C VAL A 54 -0.29 -5.66 10.53
N LEU A 55 0.87 -6.14 10.06
CA LEU A 55 0.95 -7.37 9.27
C LEU A 55 0.49 -8.58 10.09
N VAL A 56 0.88 -8.69 11.35
CA VAL A 56 0.38 -9.72 12.29
C VAL A 56 -1.15 -9.69 12.34
N ARG A 57 -1.75 -8.51 12.55
CA ARG A 57 -3.21 -8.38 12.71
C ARG A 57 -3.99 -8.67 11.44
N GLN A 58 -3.50 -8.21 10.29
CA GLN A 58 -4.24 -8.31 9.03
C GLN A 58 -4.05 -9.64 8.30
N LEU A 59 -2.87 -10.23 8.42
CA LEU A 59 -2.53 -11.48 7.73
C LEU A 59 -2.56 -12.69 8.68
N GLY A 60 -2.75 -12.48 9.98
CA GLY A 60 -2.73 -13.56 10.97
C GLY A 60 -1.36 -14.22 11.13
N LEU A 61 -0.29 -13.51 10.81
CA LEU A 61 1.08 -14.00 10.87
C LEU A 61 1.61 -14.00 12.32
N SER A 62 2.61 -14.83 12.58
CA SER A 62 3.47 -14.64 13.75
C SER A 62 4.34 -13.38 13.60
N THR A 63 4.85 -12.86 14.71
CA THR A 63 5.74 -11.69 14.70
C THR A 63 6.99 -11.94 13.84
N ASP A 64 7.59 -13.13 13.91
CA ASP A 64 8.78 -13.50 13.13
C ASP A 64 8.49 -13.55 11.63
N GLU A 65 7.32 -14.07 11.23
CA GLU A 65 6.89 -14.08 9.82
C GLU A 65 6.62 -12.67 9.29
N ALA A 66 5.95 -11.82 10.07
CA ALA A 66 5.72 -10.42 9.72
C ALA A 66 7.04 -9.66 9.54
N MET A 67 7.98 -9.82 10.48
CA MET A 67 9.33 -9.26 10.39
C MET A 67 10.07 -9.77 9.15
N THR A 68 9.95 -11.07 8.84
CA THR A 68 10.56 -11.65 7.65
C THR A 68 10.02 -11.03 6.36
N CYS A 69 8.70 -10.84 6.25
CA CYS A 69 8.10 -10.15 5.12
C CYS A 69 8.58 -8.70 4.99
N ARG A 70 8.67 -7.96 6.10
CA ARG A 70 9.20 -6.59 6.09
C ARG A 70 10.65 -6.53 5.67
N VAL A 71 11.52 -7.39 6.21
CA VAL A 71 12.95 -7.40 5.86
C VAL A 71 13.14 -7.71 4.37
N LYS A 72 12.43 -8.69 3.83
CA LYS A 72 12.43 -8.97 2.38
C LYS A 72 11.96 -7.76 1.57
N ALA A 73 10.93 -7.07 2.03
CA ALA A 73 10.44 -5.88 1.36
C ALA A 73 11.45 -4.73 1.41
N GLU A 74 12.16 -4.53 2.54
CA GLU A 74 13.27 -3.58 2.67
C GLU A 74 14.38 -3.90 1.65
N GLU A 75 14.83 -5.15 1.56
CA GLU A 75 15.85 -5.59 0.58
C GLU A 75 15.43 -5.29 -0.87
N ILE A 76 14.16 -5.51 -1.20
CA ILE A 76 13.62 -5.28 -2.55
C ILE A 76 13.44 -3.79 -2.85
N HIS A 77 13.01 -3.01 -1.85
CA HIS A 77 12.83 -1.57 -1.95
C HIS A 77 14.14 -0.87 -2.35
N TRP A 78 15.27 -1.30 -1.77
CA TRP A 78 16.58 -0.73 -2.08
C TRP A 78 17.13 -1.12 -3.44
N THR A 79 16.59 -2.16 -4.07
CA THR A 79 17.23 -2.78 -5.24
C THR A 79 16.50 -2.50 -6.54
N ASN A 80 15.17 -2.53 -6.62
CA ASN A 80 14.50 -2.44 -7.93
C ASN A 80 13.00 -2.05 -7.96
N LEU A 81 12.23 -2.19 -6.88
CA LEU A 81 10.77 -2.15 -6.99
C LEU A 81 10.14 -0.79 -6.67
N THR A 82 9.17 -0.38 -7.49
CA THR A 82 8.37 0.84 -7.29
C THR A 82 7.15 0.58 -6.40
N PRO A 83 6.55 1.61 -5.77
CA PRO A 83 5.34 1.45 -4.96
C PRO A 83 4.18 0.74 -5.68
N ILE A 84 4.06 0.93 -6.99
CA ILE A 84 3.05 0.26 -7.82
C ILE A 84 3.31 -1.25 -7.93
N GLY A 85 4.58 -1.66 -7.94
CA GLY A 85 4.98 -3.07 -7.91
C GLY A 85 4.49 -3.77 -6.64
N PHE A 86 4.70 -3.14 -5.49
CA PHE A 86 4.21 -3.63 -4.20
C PHE A 86 2.69 -3.72 -4.16
N ALA A 87 1.98 -2.67 -4.59
CA ALA A 87 0.51 -2.69 -4.65
C ALA A 87 -0.02 -3.81 -5.56
N MET A 88 0.59 -4.02 -6.72
CA MET A 88 0.21 -5.12 -7.61
C MET A 88 0.46 -6.50 -6.99
N ALA A 89 1.60 -6.70 -6.35
CA ALA A 89 1.91 -7.96 -5.66
C ALA A 89 0.91 -8.24 -4.52
N ALA A 90 0.66 -7.24 -3.66
CA ALA A 90 -0.28 -7.34 -2.55
C ALA A 90 -1.69 -7.72 -3.02
N SER A 91 -2.19 -7.08 -4.08
CA SER A 91 -3.56 -7.25 -4.58
C SER A 91 -3.96 -8.69 -4.95
N LYS A 92 -2.98 -9.57 -5.21
CA LYS A 92 -3.22 -10.98 -5.58
C LYS A 92 -3.75 -11.82 -4.42
N GLY A 93 -3.44 -11.43 -3.19
CA GLY A 93 -3.82 -12.16 -1.98
C GLY A 93 -4.97 -11.51 -1.19
N LEU A 94 -5.51 -10.39 -1.65
CA LEU A 94 -6.48 -9.59 -0.89
C LEU A 94 -7.86 -9.65 -1.55
N ASP A 95 -8.88 -9.94 -0.73
CA ASP A 95 -10.28 -9.72 -1.09
C ASP A 95 -10.66 -8.23 -1.00
N ASP A 96 -11.90 -7.89 -1.36
CA ASP A 96 -12.35 -6.50 -1.41
C ASP A 96 -12.38 -5.83 -0.04
N VAL A 97 -12.70 -6.56 1.02
CA VAL A 97 -12.72 -6.04 2.40
C VAL A 97 -11.29 -5.75 2.86
N ALA A 98 -10.38 -6.69 2.64
CA ALA A 98 -8.98 -6.55 2.97
C ALA A 98 -8.33 -5.40 2.19
N ARG A 99 -8.66 -5.20 0.92
CA ARG A 99 -8.19 -4.07 0.12
C ARG A 99 -8.58 -2.72 0.72
N GLU A 100 -9.82 -2.57 1.19
CA GLU A 100 -10.23 -1.34 1.88
C GLU A 100 -9.49 -1.15 3.20
N GLU A 101 -9.28 -2.22 3.96
CA GLU A 101 -8.53 -2.17 5.22
C GLU A 101 -7.06 -1.77 5.01
N VAL A 102 -6.45 -2.22 3.91
CA VAL A 102 -5.11 -1.76 3.52
C VAL A 102 -5.10 -0.25 3.27
N ILE A 103 -6.10 0.29 2.56
CA ILE A 103 -6.22 1.73 2.33
C ILE A 103 -6.42 2.50 3.64
N ARG A 104 -7.27 2.01 4.56
CA ARG A 104 -7.43 2.62 5.90
C ARG A 104 -6.11 2.65 6.66
N THR A 105 -5.35 1.58 6.59
CA THR A 105 -4.05 1.47 7.25
C THR A 105 -3.05 2.47 6.70
N MET A 106 -2.98 2.60 5.38
CA MET A 106 -2.13 3.62 4.76
C MET A 106 -2.54 5.03 5.20
N ILE A 107 -3.84 5.30 5.28
CA ILE A 107 -4.36 6.58 5.79
C ILE A 107 -3.91 6.83 7.24
N ARG A 108 -3.93 5.82 8.11
CA ARG A 108 -3.44 5.94 9.49
C ARG A 108 -1.95 6.25 9.56
N PHE A 109 -1.12 5.58 8.75
CA PHE A 109 0.32 5.82 8.72
C PHE A 109 0.68 7.23 8.23
N VAL A 110 -0.04 7.76 7.24
CA VAL A 110 0.23 9.14 6.79
C VAL A 110 -0.31 10.18 7.78
N GLY A 111 -1.44 9.89 8.43
CA GLY A 111 -2.12 10.79 9.35
C GLY A 111 -1.38 11.05 10.66
N THR A 112 -0.41 10.22 11.03
CA THR A 112 0.32 10.33 12.30
C THR A 112 1.18 11.59 12.48
N ASP A 113 1.42 12.38 11.43
CA ASP A 113 2.29 13.58 11.50
C ASP A 113 1.55 14.92 11.23
N ASN A 114 0.22 14.96 11.39
CA ASN A 114 -0.63 16.16 11.27
C ASN A 114 -0.51 16.97 9.95
N ARG A 115 0.26 16.49 8.97
CA ARG A 115 0.42 17.04 7.62
C ARG A 115 0.50 15.88 6.65
N VAL A 116 -0.57 15.67 5.89
CA VAL A 116 -0.53 14.75 4.75
C VAL A 116 0.08 15.48 3.57
N ASP A 117 1.20 14.98 3.06
CA ASP A 117 1.84 15.47 1.84
C ASP A 117 1.07 15.02 0.59
N ALA A 118 1.13 15.83 -0.48
CA ALA A 118 0.66 15.48 -1.80
C ALA A 118 1.24 14.16 -2.33
N MET A 119 2.49 13.80 -2.02
CA MET A 119 3.09 12.52 -2.45
C MET A 119 2.45 11.33 -1.73
N GLU A 120 2.24 11.42 -0.42
CA GLU A 120 1.56 10.40 0.39
C GLU A 120 0.12 10.18 -0.08
N ASN A 121 -0.59 11.27 -0.37
CA ASN A 121 -1.94 11.18 -0.92
C ASN A 121 -1.94 10.54 -2.32
N ARG A 122 -0.95 10.87 -3.16
CA ARG A 122 -0.79 10.26 -4.47
C ARG A 122 -0.55 8.75 -4.36
N LEU A 123 0.28 8.30 -3.42
CA LEU A 123 0.53 6.88 -3.17
C LEU A 123 -0.77 6.15 -2.81
N ILE A 124 -1.54 6.67 -1.86
CA ILE A 124 -2.82 6.08 -1.44
C ILE A 124 -3.79 5.95 -2.63
N VAL A 125 -3.91 6.99 -3.45
CA VAL A 125 -4.81 6.99 -4.62
C VAL A 125 -4.31 6.00 -5.69
N GLN A 126 -3.00 5.92 -5.93
CA GLN A 126 -2.45 4.96 -6.88
C GLN A 126 -2.69 3.51 -6.43
N THR A 127 -2.47 3.21 -5.16
CA THR A 127 -2.77 1.89 -4.59
C THR A 127 -4.25 1.55 -4.67
N ALA A 128 -5.13 2.50 -4.33
CA ALA A 128 -6.58 2.30 -4.44
C ALA A 128 -6.99 1.98 -5.89
N ASN A 129 -6.40 2.66 -6.88
CA ASN A 129 -6.65 2.35 -8.28
C ASN A 129 -6.16 0.94 -8.67
N CYS A 130 -5.01 0.48 -8.14
CA CYS A 130 -4.54 -0.89 -8.33
C CYS A 130 -5.51 -1.92 -7.73
N PHE A 131 -6.14 -1.60 -6.61
CA PHE A 131 -7.14 -2.44 -5.96
C PHE A 131 -8.54 -2.32 -6.58
N GLY A 132 -8.74 -1.42 -7.55
CA GLY A 132 -10.04 -1.17 -8.16
C GLY A 132 -11.01 -0.37 -7.28
N ILE A 133 -10.51 0.31 -6.25
CA ILE A 133 -11.31 1.15 -5.34
C ILE A 133 -11.48 2.54 -5.96
N ALA A 134 -12.72 3.00 -6.09
CA ALA A 134 -13.03 4.32 -6.64
C ALA A 134 -12.58 5.45 -5.71
N SER A 135 -12.15 6.58 -6.27
CA SER A 135 -11.69 7.76 -5.50
C SER A 135 -12.74 8.29 -4.51
N ALA A 136 -14.03 8.19 -4.84
CA ALA A 136 -15.12 8.56 -3.93
C ALA A 136 -15.13 7.68 -2.67
N ARG A 137 -14.85 6.38 -2.81
CA ARG A 137 -14.74 5.45 -1.68
C ARG A 137 -13.49 5.74 -0.84
N VAL A 138 -12.35 6.05 -1.47
CA VAL A 138 -11.14 6.48 -0.76
C VAL A 138 -11.42 7.72 0.11
N LYS A 139 -12.18 8.70 -0.42
CA LYS A 139 -12.58 9.89 0.35
C LYS A 139 -13.45 9.53 1.56
N GLN A 140 -14.39 8.58 1.41
CA GLN A 140 -15.20 8.08 2.53
C GLN A 140 -14.31 7.39 3.59
N LEU A 141 -13.44 6.47 3.17
CA LEU A 141 -12.51 5.77 4.06
C LEU A 141 -11.62 6.74 4.86
N ARG A 142 -11.20 7.86 4.26
CA ARG A 142 -10.48 8.93 4.98
C ARG A 142 -11.34 9.58 6.07
N GLY A 143 -12.60 9.86 5.79
CA GLY A 143 -13.54 10.39 6.79
C GLY A 143 -13.80 9.42 7.93
N GLU A 144 -13.72 8.11 7.68
CA GLU A 144 -13.89 7.05 8.68
C GLU A 144 -12.64 6.79 9.54
N VAL A 145 -11.49 7.38 9.20
CA VAL A 145 -10.19 7.16 9.88
C VAL A 145 -9.62 8.46 10.46
N GLY A 146 -10.05 9.62 9.96
CA GLY A 146 -9.58 10.93 10.40
C GLY A 146 -9.92 11.26 11.85
N PRO A 147 -9.43 12.40 12.38
CA PRO A 147 -9.62 12.80 13.78
C PRO A 147 -11.09 13.04 14.18
N ASP A 148 -12.01 13.08 13.21
CA ASP A 148 -13.46 13.24 13.40
C ASP A 148 -14.23 11.90 13.43
N ALA A 149 -13.52 10.75 13.39
CA ALA A 149 -14.09 9.39 13.38
C ALA A 149 -14.25 8.78 14.79
#